data_AF-A0A534R9Z9-F1
#
_entry.id   AF-A0A534R9Z9-F1
#
_cell.length_a   1.000
_cell.length_b   1.000
_cell.length_c   1.000
_cell.angle_alpha   90.00
_cell.angle_beta   90.00
_cell.angle_gamma   90.00
#
_symmetry.space_group_name_H-M   'P 1'
#
loop_
_entity.id
_entity.type
_entity.pdbx_description
1 polymer ?
#
loop_
_entity_poly.entity_id
_entity_poly.type
_entity_poly.pdbx_seq_one_letter_code
_entity_poly.pdbx_strand_id
1 'polypeptide(L)'
;MADEPVRYRSASRLVLGLALAAVYFGAAKLGLTMAFVAEQVTTVWPATGIALAAVVVLGPSVWPAIALGALLANLTVHEPLGTAAALAAGNTLEALVGGWLLRRLGFRSSLERLRDVLGLIVFAAGVSTMVSATIGVTSLCLGGVQPWWAFRSLWWNWWIGDAMGNLVMAPLLLVCTSASPLRWDRGHVVEAAALSGTLVAVSLVVFAGWLGLGLDGYPLQYTVFPFVIWAALRLGQRGTATVTFIASGLAIWSTVNGSGPFVMEGAEA
;
A
#
# COMPACT_ATOMS: atom_id res chain seq x y z
N MET A 1 43.60 -13.06 -19.15
CA MET A 1 42.63 -13.80 -18.32
C MET A 1 41.32 -13.05 -18.44
N ALA A 2 40.40 -13.62 -19.21
CA ALA A 2 39.36 -12.92 -19.95
C ALA A 2 38.11 -12.60 -19.11
N ASP A 3 37.41 -11.56 -19.56
CA ASP A 3 36.13 -11.04 -19.09
C ASP A 3 35.03 -12.10 -18.93
N GLU A 4 34.57 -12.30 -17.70
CA GLU A 4 33.14 -12.49 -17.39
C GLU A 4 32.84 -11.69 -16.11
N PRO A 5 31.87 -10.73 -16.11
CA PRO A 5 30.54 -11.05 -15.57
C PRO A 5 29.41 -10.08 -16.04
N VAL A 6 29.05 -10.02 -17.32
CA VAL A 6 27.90 -9.19 -17.77
C VAL A 6 26.59 -9.99 -17.79
N ARG A 7 26.63 -11.29 -18.14
CA ARG A 7 25.44 -12.14 -18.30
C ARG A 7 24.69 -12.41 -16.99
N TYR A 8 25.42 -12.70 -15.90
CA TYR A 8 24.82 -13.00 -14.58
C TYR A 8 24.08 -11.80 -13.96
N ARG A 9 24.58 -10.57 -14.19
CA ARG A 9 23.90 -9.35 -13.72
C ARG A 9 22.60 -9.07 -14.49
N SER A 10 22.54 -9.42 -15.77
CA SER A 10 21.34 -9.24 -16.60
C SER A 10 20.25 -10.25 -16.24
N ALA A 11 20.59 -11.54 -16.11
CA ALA A 11 19.65 -12.58 -15.73
C ALA A 11 19.04 -12.34 -14.33
N SER A 12 19.87 -11.93 -13.35
CA SER A 12 19.39 -11.59 -12.01
C SER A 12 18.43 -10.39 -12.02
N ARG A 13 18.71 -9.36 -12.82
CA ARG A 13 17.81 -8.21 -12.99
C ARG A 13 16.49 -8.57 -13.66
N LEU A 14 16.53 -9.46 -14.64
CA LEU A 14 15.33 -9.96 -15.31
C LEU A 14 14.45 -10.76 -14.33
N VAL A 15 15.05 -11.69 -13.57
CA VAL A 15 14.33 -12.46 -12.54
C VAL A 15 13.72 -11.54 -11.49
N LEU A 16 14.48 -10.55 -11.01
CA LEU A 16 13.98 -9.56 -10.07
C LEU A 16 12.83 -8.74 -10.65
N GLY A 17 12.94 -8.31 -11.92
CA GLY A 17 11.89 -7.58 -12.61
C GLY A 17 10.61 -8.42 -12.79
N LEU A 18 10.74 -9.69 -13.17
CA LEU A 18 9.60 -10.60 -13.30
C LEU A 18 8.94 -10.89 -11.94
N ALA A 19 9.75 -11.09 -10.89
CA ALA A 19 9.24 -11.25 -9.54
C ALA A 19 8.49 -10.01 -9.07
N LEU A 20 9.02 -8.80 -9.30
CA LEU A 20 8.36 -7.56 -8.97
C LEU A 20 7.05 -7.37 -9.75
N ALA A 21 7.04 -7.68 -11.05
CA ALA A 21 5.83 -7.62 -11.87
C ALA A 21 4.75 -8.59 -11.34
N ALA A 22 5.14 -9.80 -10.96
CA ALA A 22 4.23 -10.80 -10.37
C ALA A 22 3.69 -10.36 -9.00
N VAL A 23 4.54 -9.80 -8.13
CA VAL A 23 4.14 -9.28 -6.82
C VAL A 23 3.19 -8.09 -6.98
N TYR A 24 3.51 -7.16 -7.88
CA TYR A 24 2.62 -6.03 -8.20
C TYR A 24 1.28 -6.54 -8.72
N PHE A 25 1.30 -7.45 -9.69
CA PHE A 25 0.09 -8.04 -10.27
C PHE A 25 -0.78 -8.71 -9.20
N GLY A 26 -0.19 -9.55 -8.34
CA GLY A 26 -0.91 -10.22 -7.24
C GLY A 26 -1.53 -9.22 -6.26
N ALA A 27 -0.79 -8.18 -5.89
CA ALA A 27 -1.30 -7.12 -5.02
C ALA A 27 -2.43 -6.31 -5.67
N ALA A 28 -2.32 -6.02 -6.97
CA ALA A 28 -3.38 -5.35 -7.72
C ALA A 28 -4.63 -6.22 -7.85
N LYS A 29 -4.48 -7.54 -8.09
CA LYS A 29 -5.61 -8.47 -8.08
C LYS A 29 -6.29 -8.55 -6.72
N LEU A 30 -5.52 -8.56 -5.62
CA LEU A 30 -6.08 -8.51 -4.26
C LEU A 30 -6.89 -7.24 -4.04
N GLY A 31 -6.34 -6.08 -4.41
CA GLY A 31 -7.04 -4.80 -4.36
C GLY A 31 -8.33 -4.80 -5.18
N LEU A 32 -8.28 -5.29 -6.43
CA LEU A 32 -9.45 -5.44 -7.30
C LEU A 32 -10.51 -6.38 -6.70
N THR A 33 -10.12 -7.52 -6.13
CA THR A 33 -11.09 -8.43 -5.51
C THR A 33 -11.81 -7.79 -4.33
N MET A 34 -11.10 -7.00 -3.51
CA MET A 34 -11.71 -6.26 -2.41
C MET A 34 -12.62 -5.13 -2.92
N ALA A 35 -12.27 -4.52 -4.06
CA ALA A 35 -13.06 -3.48 -4.68
C ALA A 35 -14.44 -3.92 -5.14
N PHE A 36 -14.52 -5.10 -5.74
CA PHE A 36 -15.78 -5.62 -6.23
C PHE A 36 -16.67 -6.19 -5.12
N VAL A 37 -16.09 -6.73 -4.04
CA VAL A 37 -16.86 -7.32 -2.93
C VAL A 37 -17.50 -6.25 -2.06
N ALA A 38 -16.84 -5.10 -1.94
CA ALA A 38 -17.30 -4.02 -1.10
C ALA A 38 -17.27 -2.73 -1.93
N GLU A 39 -18.37 -2.46 -2.65
CA GLU A 39 -18.53 -1.33 -3.59
C GLU A 39 -18.18 0.05 -2.99
N GLN A 40 -17.93 0.15 -1.68
CA GLN A 40 -17.45 1.35 -0.97
C GLN A 40 -16.13 1.19 -0.15
N VAL A 41 -15.46 0.03 -0.11
CA VAL A 41 -14.34 -0.25 0.83
C VAL A 41 -12.95 -0.32 0.15
N THR A 42 -12.78 0.23 -1.04
CA THR A 42 -11.45 0.31 -1.70
C THR A 42 -10.52 1.36 -1.09
N THR A 43 -10.38 1.38 0.22
CA THR A 43 -9.62 2.44 0.90
C THR A 43 -8.12 2.24 0.84
N VAL A 44 -7.59 1.08 0.42
CA VAL A 44 -6.14 0.84 0.32
C VAL A 44 -5.79 0.08 -0.96
N TRP A 45 -4.83 0.62 -1.73
CA TRP A 45 -4.27 -0.03 -2.92
C TRP A 45 -2.82 -0.51 -2.68
N PRO A 46 -2.58 -1.77 -2.27
CA PRO A 46 -1.25 -2.22 -1.83
C PRO A 46 -0.18 -2.18 -2.93
N ALA A 47 -0.58 -2.38 -4.19
CA ALA A 47 0.34 -2.38 -5.34
C ALA A 47 1.07 -1.04 -5.50
N THR A 48 0.42 0.06 -5.13
CA THR A 48 0.99 1.41 -5.16
C THR A 48 2.17 1.54 -4.18
N GLY A 49 1.99 1.12 -2.92
CA GLY A 49 3.07 1.12 -1.94
C GLY A 49 4.22 0.18 -2.31
N ILE A 50 3.94 -0.97 -2.94
CA ILE A 50 4.95 -1.88 -3.48
C ILE A 50 5.77 -1.21 -4.58
N ALA A 51 5.11 -0.56 -5.54
CA ALA A 51 5.79 0.12 -6.64
C ALA A 51 6.66 1.27 -6.15
N LEU A 52 6.15 2.10 -5.22
CA LEU A 52 6.93 3.17 -4.60
C LEU A 52 8.17 2.62 -3.87
N ALA A 53 7.99 1.62 -3.02
CA ALA A 53 9.10 1.01 -2.29
C ALA A 53 10.13 0.40 -3.25
N ALA A 54 9.69 -0.27 -4.31
CA ALA A 54 10.57 -0.82 -5.34
C ALA A 54 11.38 0.28 -6.04
N VAL A 55 10.77 1.39 -6.43
CA VAL A 55 11.49 2.53 -7.05
C VAL A 55 12.49 3.16 -6.09
N VAL A 56 12.15 3.30 -4.81
CA VAL A 56 13.04 3.89 -3.80
C VAL A 56 14.22 2.97 -3.48
N VAL A 57 13.99 1.66 -3.36
CA VAL A 57 15.01 0.68 -2.93
C VAL A 57 15.85 0.18 -4.11
N LEU A 58 15.22 -0.16 -5.23
CA LEU A 58 15.87 -0.77 -6.39
C LEU A 58 16.21 0.26 -7.49
N GLY A 59 15.70 1.48 -7.37
CA GLY A 59 15.91 2.57 -8.32
C GLY A 59 14.86 2.63 -9.44
N PRO A 60 14.83 3.72 -10.20
CA PRO A 60 13.79 3.97 -11.22
C PRO A 60 13.86 3.01 -12.42
N SER A 61 14.93 2.22 -12.57
CA SER A 61 15.07 1.26 -13.67
C SER A 61 14.09 0.08 -13.57
N VAL A 62 13.38 -0.09 -12.45
CA VAL A 62 12.35 -1.14 -12.29
C VAL A 62 11.00 -0.80 -12.92
N TRP A 63 10.86 0.39 -13.51
CA TRP A 63 9.60 0.84 -14.12
C TRP A 63 8.98 -0.15 -15.12
N PRO A 64 9.73 -0.92 -15.96
CA PRO A 64 9.08 -1.85 -16.89
C PRO A 64 8.35 -2.98 -16.18
N ALA A 65 8.84 -3.41 -15.00
CA ALA A 65 8.21 -4.43 -14.20
C ALA A 65 6.89 -3.93 -13.59
N ILE A 66 6.87 -2.68 -13.10
CA ILE A 66 5.66 -2.03 -12.56
C ILE A 66 4.63 -1.88 -13.68
N ALA A 67 5.04 -1.35 -14.83
CA ALA A 67 4.17 -1.18 -15.99
C ALA A 67 3.60 -2.52 -16.48
N LEU A 68 4.41 -3.57 -16.53
CA LEU A 68 3.97 -4.91 -16.91
C LEU A 68 2.95 -5.48 -15.91
N GLY A 69 3.23 -5.41 -14.61
CA GLY A 69 2.32 -5.88 -13.56
C GLY A 69 0.98 -5.13 -13.60
N ALA A 70 1.02 -3.81 -13.78
CA ALA A 70 -0.18 -2.98 -13.88
C ALA A 70 -0.99 -3.25 -15.15
N LEU A 71 -0.33 -3.38 -16.31
CA LEU A 71 -1.00 -3.70 -17.57
C LEU A 71 -1.70 -5.05 -17.48
N LEU A 72 -0.99 -6.09 -17.01
CA LEU A 72 -1.56 -7.43 -16.85
C LEU A 72 -2.75 -7.41 -15.88
N ALA A 73 -2.67 -6.68 -14.77
CA ALA A 73 -3.76 -6.60 -13.81
C ALA A 73 -5.03 -6.01 -14.45
N ASN A 74 -4.89 -4.90 -15.18
CA ASN A 74 -6.02 -4.24 -15.85
C ASN A 74 -6.59 -5.07 -17.02
N LEU A 75 -5.76 -5.79 -17.75
CA LEU A 75 -6.24 -6.69 -18.81
C LEU A 75 -7.11 -7.84 -18.26
N THR A 76 -6.85 -8.32 -17.04
CA THR A 76 -7.68 -9.38 -16.43
C THR A 76 -9.08 -8.95 -16.03
N VAL A 77 -9.36 -7.65 -15.99
CA VAL A 77 -10.70 -7.10 -15.73
C VAL A 77 -11.35 -6.57 -17.01
N HIS A 78 -10.84 -6.99 -18.18
CA HIS A 78 -11.40 -6.70 -19.50
C HIS A 78 -11.46 -5.22 -19.88
N GLU A 79 -10.57 -4.41 -19.29
CA GLU A 79 -10.39 -3.02 -19.72
C GLU A 79 -9.91 -2.96 -21.18
N PRO A 80 -10.42 -2.01 -22.00
CA PRO A 80 -9.90 -1.78 -23.34
C PRO A 80 -8.38 -1.58 -23.30
N LEU A 81 -7.65 -2.16 -24.26
CA LEU A 81 -6.18 -2.15 -24.26
C LEU A 81 -5.58 -0.74 -24.11
N GLY A 82 -6.19 0.26 -24.75
CA GLY A 82 -5.76 1.66 -24.62
C GLY A 82 -5.93 2.20 -23.20
N THR A 83 -7.06 1.92 -22.56
CA THR A 83 -7.34 2.28 -21.16
C THR A 83 -6.40 1.56 -20.21
N ALA A 84 -6.21 0.24 -20.37
CA ALA A 84 -5.30 -0.56 -19.57
C ALA A 84 -3.85 -0.07 -19.66
N ALA A 85 -3.40 0.31 -20.86
CA ALA A 85 -2.07 0.89 -21.07
C ALA A 85 -1.93 2.27 -20.40
N ALA A 86 -2.95 3.13 -20.49
CA ALA A 86 -2.96 4.43 -19.82
C ALA A 86 -2.94 4.30 -18.29
N LEU A 87 -3.71 3.37 -17.73
CA LEU A 87 -3.70 3.02 -16.30
C LEU A 87 -2.33 2.53 -15.85
N ALA A 88 -1.73 1.61 -16.61
CA ALA A 88 -0.38 1.12 -16.33
C ALA A 88 0.67 2.25 -16.36
N ALA A 89 0.55 3.17 -17.32
CA ALA A 89 1.41 4.35 -17.39
C ALA A 89 1.21 5.28 -16.18
N GLY A 90 -0.03 5.55 -15.78
CA GLY A 90 -0.37 6.36 -14.61
C GLY A 90 0.23 5.82 -13.32
N ASN A 91 -0.02 4.54 -13.02
CA ASN A 91 0.52 3.87 -11.84
C ASN A 91 2.06 3.86 -11.81
N THR A 92 2.67 3.65 -12.98
CA THR A 92 4.14 3.64 -13.10
C THR A 92 4.72 5.04 -12.91
N LEU A 93 4.10 6.06 -13.51
CA LEU A 93 4.52 7.45 -13.37
C LEU A 93 4.38 7.95 -11.93
N GLU A 94 3.32 7.57 -11.23
CA GLU A 94 3.19 7.85 -9.80
C GLU A 94 4.42 7.35 -9.04
N ALA A 95 4.76 6.06 -9.14
CA ALA A 95 5.87 5.49 -8.39
C ALA A 95 7.20 6.19 -8.73
N LEU A 96 7.41 6.54 -10.01
CA LEU A 96 8.58 7.26 -10.47
C LEU A 96 8.64 8.70 -9.93
N VAL A 97 7.52 9.42 -9.94
CA VAL A 97 7.41 10.79 -9.42
C VAL A 97 7.62 10.80 -7.92
N GLY A 98 6.96 9.90 -7.18
CA GLY A 98 7.12 9.76 -5.74
C GLY A 98 8.57 9.44 -5.36
N GLY A 99 9.17 8.43 -6.00
CA GLY A 99 10.57 8.08 -5.79
C GLY A 99 11.56 9.18 -6.21
N TRP A 100 11.24 9.99 -7.21
CA TRP A 100 12.06 11.15 -7.59
C TRP A 100 11.95 12.29 -6.57
N LEU A 101 10.75 12.62 -6.09
CA LEU A 101 10.50 13.66 -5.08
C LEU A 101 11.21 13.30 -3.77
N LEU A 102 11.07 12.06 -3.30
CA LEU A 102 11.74 11.57 -2.11
C LEU A 102 13.27 11.62 -2.23
N ARG A 103 13.82 11.20 -3.38
CA ARG A 103 15.28 11.30 -3.63
C ARG A 103 15.77 12.73 -3.59
N ARG A 104 15.01 13.69 -4.13
CA ARG A 104 15.35 15.13 -4.05
C ARG A 104 15.39 15.67 -2.63
N LEU A 105 14.62 15.07 -1.71
CA LEU A 105 14.66 15.42 -0.28
C LEU A 105 15.80 14.76 0.49
N GLY A 106 16.62 13.92 -0.16
CA GLY A 106 17.62 13.11 0.55
C GLY A 106 17.00 12.10 1.51
N PHE A 107 15.85 11.54 1.12
CA PHE A 107 15.04 10.60 1.91
C PHE A 107 15.84 9.38 2.36
N ARG A 108 15.62 8.93 3.60
CA ARG A 108 16.14 7.68 4.14
C ARG A 108 15.03 6.68 4.41
N SER A 109 15.18 5.47 3.87
CA SER A 109 14.20 4.38 4.03
C SER A 109 14.05 3.87 5.47
N SER A 110 14.94 4.25 6.39
CA SER A 110 14.78 3.94 7.82
C SER A 110 13.63 4.69 8.48
N LEU A 111 13.14 5.79 7.89
CA LEU A 111 12.06 6.64 8.42
C LEU A 111 12.32 7.17 9.84
N GLU A 112 13.58 7.23 10.26
CA GLU A 112 13.97 7.70 11.60
C GLU A 112 13.88 9.23 11.74
N ARG A 113 13.80 9.97 10.63
CA ARG A 113 13.71 11.43 10.64
C ARG A 113 12.29 11.86 10.32
N LEU A 114 11.81 12.89 11.04
CA LEU A 114 10.52 13.52 10.75
C LEU A 114 10.42 13.99 9.29
N ARG A 115 11.52 14.51 8.71
CA ARG A 115 11.57 14.90 7.29
C ARG A 115 11.28 13.73 6.34
N ASP A 116 11.73 12.53 6.67
CA ASP A 116 11.49 11.35 5.83
C ASP A 116 10.01 10.96 5.90
N VAL A 117 9.43 10.94 7.10
CA VAL A 117 7.99 10.66 7.32
C VAL A 117 7.10 11.70 6.63
N LEU A 118 7.38 12.99 6.83
CA LEU A 118 6.65 14.07 6.14
C LEU A 118 6.85 14.03 4.63
N GLY A 119 8.05 13.66 4.17
CA GLY A 119 8.35 13.46 2.76
C GLY A 119 7.47 12.38 2.14
N LEU A 120 7.35 11.23 2.82
CA LEU A 120 6.47 10.13 2.42
C LEU A 120 5.01 10.57 2.37
N ILE A 121 4.52 11.26 3.40
CA ILE A 121 3.13 11.72 3.48
C ILE A 121 2.82 12.73 2.38
N VAL A 122 3.60 13.80 2.27
CA VAL A 122 3.27 14.91 1.37
C VAL A 122 3.55 14.53 -0.08
N PHE A 123 4.75 14.02 -0.37
CA PHE A 123 5.18 13.87 -1.76
C PHE A 123 4.80 12.52 -2.36
N ALA A 124 4.90 11.44 -1.58
CA ALA A 124 4.60 10.11 -2.11
C ALA A 124 3.13 9.72 -1.94
N ALA A 125 2.51 9.99 -0.79
CA ALA A 125 1.09 9.70 -0.61
C ALA A 125 0.18 10.84 -1.10
N GLY A 126 0.62 12.09 -1.02
CA GLY A 126 -0.16 13.25 -1.47
C GLY A 126 0.04 13.58 -2.95
N VAL A 127 1.24 14.00 -3.34
CA VAL A 127 1.49 14.59 -4.67
C VAL A 127 1.58 13.54 -5.78
N SER A 128 2.34 12.45 -5.61
CA SER A 128 2.53 11.50 -6.71
C SER A 128 1.27 10.72 -7.05
N THR A 129 0.42 10.42 -6.07
CA THR A 129 -0.86 9.72 -6.27
C THR A 129 -1.85 10.53 -7.11
N MET A 130 -1.76 11.87 -7.08
CA MET A 130 -2.56 12.73 -7.96
C MET A 130 -2.25 12.47 -9.44
N VAL A 131 -1.02 12.06 -9.77
CA VAL A 131 -0.62 11.72 -11.16
C VAL A 131 -1.40 10.50 -11.64
N SER A 132 -1.40 9.43 -10.85
CA SER A 132 -2.14 8.20 -11.17
C SER A 132 -3.64 8.45 -11.23
N ALA A 133 -4.22 9.06 -10.19
CA ALA A 133 -5.65 9.36 -10.15
C ALA A 133 -6.11 10.20 -11.36
N THR A 134 -5.31 11.20 -11.75
CA THR A 134 -5.64 12.05 -12.91
C THR A 134 -5.55 11.26 -14.21
N ILE A 135 -4.47 10.53 -14.45
CA ILE A 135 -4.29 9.75 -15.69
C ILE A 135 -5.34 8.64 -15.76
N GLY A 136 -5.55 7.90 -14.67
CA GLY A 136 -6.44 6.76 -14.61
C GLY A 136 -7.89 7.15 -14.84
N VAL A 137 -8.43 8.09 -14.06
CA VAL A 137 -9.84 8.49 -14.20
C VAL A 137 -10.10 9.18 -15.54
N THR A 138 -9.16 9.99 -16.02
CA THR A 138 -9.28 10.60 -17.37
C THR A 138 -9.30 9.52 -18.45
N SER A 139 -8.45 8.50 -18.35
CA SER A 139 -8.42 7.39 -19.31
C SER A 139 -9.70 6.55 -19.30
N LEU A 140 -10.28 6.31 -18.13
CA LEU A 140 -11.57 5.62 -17.99
C LEU A 140 -12.71 6.41 -18.63
N CYS A 141 -12.71 7.74 -18.47
CA CYS A 141 -13.74 8.58 -19.06
C CYS A 141 -13.60 8.73 -20.58
N LEU A 142 -12.37 8.90 -21.07
CA LEU A 142 -12.09 8.95 -22.52
C LEU A 142 -12.32 7.60 -23.20
N GLY A 143 -12.06 6.49 -22.50
CA GLY A 143 -12.31 5.13 -22.98
C GLY A 143 -13.79 4.71 -22.95
N GLY A 144 -14.69 5.56 -22.44
CA GLY A 144 -16.12 5.26 -22.32
C GLY A 144 -16.47 4.23 -21.25
N VAL A 145 -15.52 3.91 -20.36
CA VAL A 145 -15.69 2.91 -19.28
C VAL A 145 -16.45 3.52 -18.11
N GLN A 146 -16.18 4.79 -17.81
CA GLN A 146 -16.85 5.54 -16.75
C GLN A 146 -17.39 6.86 -17.29
N PRO A 147 -18.53 7.36 -16.77
CA PRO A 147 -19.07 8.62 -17.22
C PRO A 147 -18.36 9.82 -16.56
N TRP A 148 -18.24 10.92 -17.30
CA TRP A 148 -17.57 12.14 -16.83
C TRP A 148 -18.18 12.75 -15.57
N TRP A 149 -19.48 12.54 -15.30
CA TRP A 149 -20.11 13.04 -14.08
C TRP A 149 -19.59 12.33 -12.82
N ALA A 150 -19.07 11.10 -12.93
CA ALA A 150 -18.47 10.36 -11.83
C ALA A 150 -17.00 10.74 -11.59
N PHE A 151 -16.39 11.53 -12.49
CA PHE A 151 -14.95 11.83 -12.48
C PHE A 151 -14.44 12.29 -11.11
N ARG A 152 -15.13 13.25 -10.47
CA ARG A 152 -14.70 13.80 -9.17
C ARG A 152 -14.70 12.74 -8.07
N SER A 153 -15.73 11.91 -8.03
CA SER A 153 -15.86 10.86 -7.01
C SER A 153 -14.81 9.77 -7.23
N LEU A 154 -14.65 9.32 -8.47
CA LEU A 154 -13.65 8.32 -8.84
C LEU A 154 -12.23 8.83 -8.54
N TRP A 155 -11.94 10.08 -8.88
CA TRP A 155 -10.63 10.68 -8.62
C TRP A 155 -10.31 10.73 -7.13
N TRP A 156 -11.28 11.11 -6.28
CA TRP A 156 -11.06 11.12 -4.84
C TRP A 156 -10.85 9.72 -4.27
N ASN A 157 -11.68 8.76 -4.66
CA ASN A 157 -11.57 7.38 -4.19
C ASN A 157 -10.23 6.77 -4.62
N TRP A 158 -9.81 7.04 -5.86
CA TRP A 158 -8.52 6.59 -6.38
C TRP A 158 -7.35 7.20 -5.61
N TRP A 159 -7.35 8.52 -5.43
CA TRP A 159 -6.30 9.22 -4.71
C TRP A 159 -6.17 8.74 -3.26
N ILE A 160 -7.29 8.57 -2.54
CA ILE A 160 -7.28 8.04 -1.17
C ILE A 160 -6.73 6.61 -1.14
N GLY A 161 -7.18 5.75 -2.06
CA GLY A 161 -6.74 4.36 -2.15
C GLY A 161 -5.23 4.24 -2.36
N ASP A 162 -4.69 5.01 -3.31
CA ASP A 162 -3.26 5.06 -3.60
C ASP A 162 -2.46 5.70 -2.45
N ALA A 163 -2.97 6.78 -1.85
CA ALA A 163 -2.34 7.41 -0.69
C ALA A 163 -2.22 6.45 0.49
N MET A 164 -3.27 5.70 0.80
CA MET A 164 -3.24 4.70 1.86
C MET A 164 -2.37 3.51 1.49
N GLY A 165 -2.31 3.11 0.22
CA GLY A 165 -1.32 2.15 -0.27
C GLY A 165 0.10 2.58 0.06
N ASN A 166 0.44 3.83 -0.22
CA ASN A 166 1.75 4.39 0.10
C ASN A 166 1.99 4.55 1.61
N LEU A 167 0.97 4.85 2.42
CA LEU A 167 1.13 5.05 3.87
C LEU A 167 1.10 3.75 4.70
N VAL A 168 0.53 2.67 4.16
CA VAL A 168 0.42 1.39 4.86
C VAL A 168 1.48 0.41 4.37
N MET A 169 1.62 0.25 3.05
CA MET A 169 2.48 -0.79 2.47
C MET A 169 3.93 -0.30 2.26
N ALA A 170 4.14 0.91 1.75
CA ALA A 170 5.50 1.39 1.50
C ALA A 170 6.40 1.47 2.75
N PRO A 171 5.99 2.03 3.90
CA PRO A 171 6.86 2.11 5.07
C PRO A 171 7.25 0.73 5.61
N LEU A 172 6.36 -0.25 5.56
CA LEU A 172 6.68 -1.63 5.93
C LEU A 172 7.87 -2.14 5.10
N LEU A 173 7.76 -2.05 3.77
CA LEU A 173 8.80 -2.53 2.85
C LEU A 173 10.11 -1.73 2.98
N LEU A 174 10.02 -0.41 3.11
CA LEU A 174 11.17 0.49 3.23
C LEU A 174 11.98 0.23 4.49
N VAL A 175 11.32 0.11 5.65
CA VAL A 175 12.04 -0.08 6.91
C VAL A 175 12.56 -1.51 7.03
N CYS A 176 11.86 -2.52 6.50
CA CYS A 176 12.33 -3.91 6.42
C CYS A 176 13.57 -4.08 5.54
N THR A 177 13.69 -3.30 4.46
CA THR A 177 14.84 -3.33 3.55
C THR A 177 15.94 -2.34 3.93
N SER A 178 15.69 -1.43 4.88
CA SER A 178 16.69 -0.50 5.35
C SER A 178 17.84 -1.23 6.06
N ALA A 179 19.07 -0.84 5.73
CA ALA A 179 20.30 -1.41 6.32
C ALA A 179 20.52 -1.05 7.80
N SER A 180 19.52 -0.52 8.50
CA SER A 180 19.63 -0.18 9.92
C SER A 180 19.86 -1.47 10.72
N PRO A 181 21.01 -1.60 11.42
CA PRO A 181 21.33 -2.78 12.21
C PRO A 181 20.49 -2.79 13.48
N LEU A 182 19.23 -3.21 13.35
CA LEU A 182 18.38 -3.52 14.49
C LEU A 182 18.90 -4.80 15.13
N ARG A 183 19.69 -4.62 16.20
CA ARG A 183 20.10 -5.71 17.09
C ARG A 183 18.91 -6.13 17.93
N TRP A 184 18.04 -6.95 17.35
CA TRP A 184 16.94 -7.56 18.09
C TRP A 184 17.52 -8.63 19.01
N ASP A 185 17.53 -8.36 20.31
CA ASP A 185 17.70 -9.40 21.31
C ASP A 185 16.41 -10.23 21.43
N ARG A 186 16.50 -11.45 21.98
CA ARG A 186 15.36 -12.35 22.20
C ARG A 186 14.20 -11.65 22.91
N GLY A 187 14.49 -10.74 23.84
CA GLY A 187 13.48 -9.92 24.53
C GLY A 187 12.66 -9.05 23.57
N HIS A 188 13.29 -8.40 22.59
CA HIS A 188 12.60 -7.55 21.60
C HIS A 188 11.76 -8.38 20.63
N VAL A 189 12.22 -9.58 20.25
CA VAL A 189 11.45 -10.50 19.40
C VAL A 189 10.19 -10.95 20.13
N VAL A 190 10.33 -11.37 21.40
CA VAL A 190 9.19 -11.79 22.24
C VAL A 190 8.23 -10.63 22.47
N GLU A 191 8.73 -9.43 22.76
CA GLU A 191 7.90 -8.23 22.93
C GLU A 191 7.14 -7.88 21.64
N ALA A 192 7.80 -7.91 20.48
CA ALA A 192 7.15 -7.67 19.19
C ALA A 192 6.09 -8.73 18.86
N ALA A 193 6.38 -10.00 19.13
CA ALA A 193 5.44 -11.10 18.93
C ALA A 193 4.23 -10.99 19.88
N ALA A 194 4.46 -10.69 21.16
CA ALA A 194 3.42 -10.50 22.15
C ALA A 194 2.54 -9.28 21.83
N LEU A 195 3.16 -8.15 21.44
CA LEU A 195 2.43 -6.95 21.02
C LEU A 195 1.58 -7.22 19.79
N SER A 196 2.15 -7.84 18.76
CA SER A 196 1.44 -8.16 17.52
C SER A 196 0.31 -9.17 17.76
N GLY A 197 0.57 -10.20 18.59
CA GLY A 197 -0.45 -11.18 18.96
C GLY A 197 -1.60 -10.57 19.76
N THR A 198 -1.28 -9.68 20.70
CA THR A 198 -2.30 -8.96 21.49
C THR A 198 -3.09 -7.99 20.62
N LEU A 199 -2.43 -7.27 19.72
CA LEU A 199 -3.09 -6.42 18.73
C LEU A 199 -4.07 -7.25 17.88
N VAL A 200 -3.63 -8.38 17.33
CA VAL A 200 -4.51 -9.26 16.54
C VAL A 200 -5.70 -9.72 17.37
N ALA A 201 -5.48 -10.16 18.61
CA ALA A 201 -6.58 -10.58 19.50
C ALA A 201 -7.57 -9.44 19.76
N VAL A 202 -7.10 -8.25 20.16
CA VAL A 202 -7.97 -7.09 20.41
C VAL A 202 -8.68 -6.65 19.13
N SER A 203 -7.97 -6.59 18.01
CA SER A 203 -8.54 -6.24 16.71
C SER A 203 -9.59 -7.24 16.25
N LEU A 204 -9.42 -8.55 16.47
CA LEU A 204 -10.46 -9.53 16.15
C LEU A 204 -11.68 -9.36 17.06
N VAL A 205 -11.48 -9.08 18.34
CA VAL A 205 -12.60 -8.81 19.27
C VAL A 205 -13.37 -7.54 18.88
N VAL A 206 -12.64 -6.47 18.57
CA VAL A 206 -13.18 -5.14 18.27
C VAL A 206 -13.77 -5.05 16.87
N PHE A 207 -13.05 -5.51 15.85
CA PHE A 207 -13.43 -5.37 14.45
C PHE A 207 -14.27 -6.55 13.94
N ALA A 208 -14.10 -7.78 14.43
CA ALA A 208 -14.91 -8.91 13.97
C ALA A 208 -16.18 -9.13 14.81
N GLY A 209 -16.43 -8.30 15.82
CA GLY A 209 -17.63 -8.40 16.68
C GLY A 209 -17.78 -9.74 17.40
N TRP A 210 -16.73 -10.57 17.43
CA TRP A 210 -16.77 -11.99 17.77
C TRP A 210 -17.35 -12.29 19.15
N LEU A 211 -17.26 -11.32 20.07
CA LEU A 211 -17.71 -11.47 21.44
C LEU A 211 -19.17 -11.03 21.66
N GLY A 212 -19.83 -10.41 20.67
CA GLY A 212 -21.25 -10.02 20.76
C GLY A 212 -21.57 -9.13 21.96
N LEU A 213 -20.60 -8.34 22.44
CA LEU A 213 -20.69 -7.61 23.72
C LEU A 213 -21.58 -6.37 23.68
N GLY A 214 -22.26 -6.09 22.57
CA GLY A 214 -23.12 -4.91 22.43
C GLY A 214 -22.37 -3.58 22.59
N LEU A 215 -21.16 -3.50 22.03
CA LEU A 215 -20.30 -2.31 22.13
C LEU A 215 -20.45 -1.36 20.92
N ASP A 216 -21.53 -1.48 20.15
CA ASP A 216 -21.73 -0.85 18.84
C ASP A 216 -21.83 0.70 18.89
N GLY A 217 -21.75 1.31 20.08
CA GLY A 217 -21.68 2.76 20.28
C GLY A 217 -20.36 3.29 20.85
N TYR A 218 -19.39 2.41 21.16
CA TYR A 218 -18.09 2.82 21.68
C TYR A 218 -17.06 2.90 20.56
N PRO A 219 -16.19 3.93 20.54
CA PRO A 219 -15.23 4.12 19.45
C PRO A 219 -14.01 3.21 19.60
N LEU A 220 -14.26 1.90 19.63
CA LEU A 220 -13.26 0.87 19.90
C LEU A 220 -12.18 0.79 18.82
N GLN A 221 -12.40 1.34 17.61
CA GLN A 221 -11.36 1.47 16.59
C GLN A 221 -10.11 2.22 17.10
N TYR A 222 -10.24 3.07 18.13
CA TYR A 222 -9.11 3.79 18.73
C TYR A 222 -8.24 2.94 19.67
N THR A 223 -8.65 1.71 20.00
CA THR A 223 -7.84 0.76 20.77
C THR A 223 -6.54 0.37 20.07
N VAL A 224 -6.43 0.61 18.76
CA VAL A 224 -5.19 0.45 17.99
C VAL A 224 -4.10 1.43 18.44
N PHE A 225 -4.44 2.64 18.90
CA PHE A 225 -3.47 3.67 19.24
C PHE A 225 -2.49 3.27 20.35
N PRO A 226 -2.92 2.70 21.49
CA PRO A 226 -2.00 2.16 22.48
C PRO A 226 -0.92 1.22 21.91
N PHE A 227 -1.29 0.33 20.97
CA PHE A 227 -0.34 -0.59 20.35
C PHE A 227 0.63 0.13 19.41
N VAL A 228 0.15 1.09 18.62
CA VAL A 228 0.99 1.93 17.75
C VAL A 228 1.97 2.76 18.58
N ILE A 229 1.50 3.37 19.68
CA ILE A 229 2.33 4.14 20.60
C ILE A 229 3.38 3.23 21.25
N TRP A 230 3.00 2.06 21.74
CA TRP A 230 3.93 1.09 22.31
C TRP A 230 5.01 0.69 21.30
N ALA A 231 4.60 0.33 20.07
CA ALA A 231 5.51 -0.03 19.01
C ALA A 231 6.51 1.10 18.69
N ALA A 232 6.02 2.35 18.63
CA ALA A 232 6.86 3.52 18.40
C ALA A 232 7.88 3.75 19.52
N LEU A 233 7.50 3.53 20.78
CA LEU A 233 8.38 3.73 21.94
C LEU A 233 9.42 2.62 22.13
N ARG A 234 9.06 1.35 21.85
CA ARG A 234 9.89 0.17 22.17
C ARG A 234 10.57 -0.48 20.97
N LEU A 235 9.85 -0.56 19.84
CA LEU A 235 10.25 -1.36 18.67
C LEU A 235 10.72 -0.47 17.50
N GLY A 236 10.61 0.85 17.65
CA GLY A 236 10.97 1.83 16.64
C GLY A 236 10.16 1.71 15.36
N GLN A 237 10.70 2.23 14.25
CA GLN A 237 9.97 2.33 12.98
C GLN A 237 9.55 0.98 12.40
N ARG A 238 10.34 -0.10 12.59
CA ARG A 238 9.96 -1.44 12.10
C ARG A 238 8.73 -1.97 12.82
N GLY A 239 8.71 -1.86 14.15
CA GLY A 239 7.55 -2.27 14.94
C GLY A 239 6.31 -1.44 14.61
N THR A 240 6.45 -0.12 14.54
CA THR A 240 5.33 0.77 14.19
C THR A 240 4.76 0.44 12.82
N ALA A 241 5.59 0.30 11.79
CA ALA A 241 5.14 -0.04 10.45
C ALA A 241 4.44 -1.41 10.41
N THR A 242 4.95 -2.39 11.16
CA THR A 242 4.33 -3.73 11.26
C THR A 242 2.97 -3.69 11.95
N VAL A 243 2.88 -3.00 13.09
CA VAL A 243 1.63 -2.84 13.86
C VAL A 243 0.59 -2.09 13.03
N THR A 244 0.96 -0.99 12.37
CA THR A 244 0.07 -0.24 11.48
C THR A 244 -0.42 -1.12 10.33
N PHE A 245 0.48 -1.88 9.68
CA PHE A 245 0.11 -2.79 8.60
C PHE A 245 -0.89 -3.86 9.05
N ILE A 246 -0.64 -4.50 10.19
CA ILE A 246 -1.54 -5.52 10.76
C ILE A 246 -2.90 -4.90 11.11
N ALA A 247 -2.91 -3.78 11.82
CA ALA A 247 -4.14 -3.11 12.23
C ALA A 247 -4.99 -2.68 11.01
N SER A 248 -4.36 -2.07 10.00
CA SER A 248 -5.03 -1.72 8.74
C SER A 248 -5.55 -2.95 8.02
N GLY A 249 -4.76 -4.02 7.92
CA GLY A 249 -5.18 -5.28 7.27
C GLY A 249 -6.40 -5.92 7.95
N LEU A 250 -6.42 -5.95 9.29
CA LEU A 250 -7.55 -6.48 10.06
C LEU A 250 -8.79 -5.59 9.95
N ALA A 251 -8.62 -4.27 9.95
CA ALA A 251 -9.73 -3.34 9.74
C ALA A 251 -10.35 -3.53 8.35
N ILE A 252 -9.53 -3.61 7.29
CA ILE A 252 -10.00 -3.86 5.92
C ILE A 252 -10.70 -5.22 5.83
N TRP A 253 -10.06 -6.28 6.34
CA TRP A 253 -10.63 -7.63 6.30
C TRP A 253 -11.98 -7.71 7.01
N SER A 254 -12.11 -7.11 8.20
CA SER A 254 -13.37 -7.13 8.94
C SER A 254 -14.46 -6.37 8.17
N THR A 255 -14.13 -5.18 7.65
CA THR A 255 -15.09 -4.35 6.90
C THR A 255 -15.58 -5.05 5.63
N VAL A 256 -14.69 -5.72 4.89
CA VAL A 256 -15.04 -6.50 3.68
C VAL A 256 -15.95 -7.69 4.03
N ASN A 257 -15.83 -8.27 5.23
CA ASN A 257 -16.71 -9.34 5.70
C ASN A 257 -17.99 -8.80 6.39
N GLY A 258 -18.32 -7.51 6.24
CA GLY A 258 -19.51 -6.92 6.83
C GLY A 258 -19.48 -6.86 8.36
N SER A 259 -18.29 -6.90 8.96
CA SER A 259 -18.09 -6.82 10.41
C SER A 259 -17.29 -5.59 10.82
N GLY A 260 -17.65 -4.99 11.95
CA GLY A 260 -16.87 -3.95 12.61
C GLY A 260 -17.35 -2.52 12.34
N PRO A 261 -16.70 -1.54 12.99
CA PRO A 261 -17.15 -0.15 13.13
C PRO A 261 -17.11 0.68 11.83
N PHE A 262 -16.53 0.14 10.75
CA PHE A 262 -16.44 0.81 9.46
C PHE A 262 -17.44 0.28 8.43
N VAL A 263 -18.25 -0.71 8.80
CA VAL A 263 -19.39 -1.15 8.02
C VAL A 263 -20.44 -0.05 8.15
N MET A 264 -20.74 0.61 7.04
CA MET A 264 -21.88 1.52 7.01
C MET A 264 -23.12 0.65 6.79
N GLU A 265 -24.02 0.60 7.78
CA GLU A 265 -25.40 0.17 7.52
C GLU A 265 -25.93 1.07 6.40
N GLY A 266 -26.42 0.45 5.32
CA GLY A 266 -27.00 1.18 4.21
C GLY A 266 -27.99 2.21 4.74
N ALA A 267 -27.82 3.46 4.33
CA ALA A 267 -28.80 4.49 4.58
C ALA A 267 -30.14 4.05 3.98
N GLU A 268 -31.01 3.46 4.80
CA GLU A 268 -32.44 3.50 4.56
C GLU A 268 -32.87 4.96 4.75
N ALA A 269 -32.98 5.69 3.64
CA ALA A 269 -33.71 6.95 3.54
C ALA A 269 -34.25 7.13 2.12
#